data_AF-A0AAW1KPX5-F1
#
_entry.id   AF-A0AAW1KPX5-F1
#
_cell.length_a   1.000
_cell.length_b   1.000
_cell.length_c   1.000
_cell.angle_alpha   90.00
_cell.angle_beta   90.00
_cell.angle_gamma   90.00
#
_symmetry.space_group_name_H-M   'P 1'
#
loop_
_entity.id
_entity.type
_entity.pdbx_description
1 polymer ?
#
loop_
_entity_poly.entity_id
_entity_poly.type
_entity_poly.pdbx_seq_one_letter_code
_entity_poly.pdbx_strand_id
1 'polypeptide(L)'
;MELIETTKGKPSLTHEGYQSRKYRENNKCIITWICIYEKKENCKGRLKSKSNEVLSVCEHTCKPNVAAIEIKTQMCKVKKRAREEDTTIAKIYSEEMETVPNKGYEFVSDVTLYQNAKISLY
;
A
#
# COMPACT_ATOMS: atom_id res chain seq x y z
N MET A 1 10.23 3.02 1.92
CA MET A 1 9.12 2.68 2.84
C MET A 1 8.01 3.70 2.60
N GLU A 2 6.78 3.26 2.36
CA GLU A 2 5.63 4.17 2.21
C GLU A 2 4.49 3.72 3.12
N LEU A 3 3.85 4.70 3.78
CA LEU A 3 2.65 4.48 4.58
C LEU A 3 1.42 4.72 3.70
N ILE A 4 0.54 3.73 3.61
CA ILE A 4 -0.72 3.81 2.89
C ILE A 4 -1.89 3.60 3.84
N GLU A 5 -3.02 4.21 3.52
CA GLU A 5 -4.26 4.00 4.26
C GLU A 5 -5.09 2.92 3.56
N THR A 6 -5.47 1.88 4.31
CA THR A 6 -6.36 0.84 3.78
C THR A 6 -7.77 1.39 3.59
N THR A 7 -8.60 0.69 2.82
CA THR A 7 -10.02 1.05 2.63
C THR A 7 -10.82 1.17 3.94
N LYS A 8 -10.34 0.54 5.03
CA LYS A 8 -10.93 0.62 6.37
C LYS A 8 -10.33 1.72 7.25
N GLY A 9 -9.58 2.65 6.66
CA GLY A 9 -8.92 3.76 7.37
C GLY A 9 -7.72 3.36 8.24
N LYS A 10 -7.29 2.09 8.19
CA LYS A 10 -6.17 1.61 9.01
C LYS A 10 -4.84 1.85 8.30
N PRO A 11 -3.78 2.27 9.01
CA PRO A 11 -2.46 2.44 8.42
C PRO A 11 -1.85 1.09 8.05
N SER A 12 -1.22 1.06 6.89
CA SER A 12 -0.46 -0.08 6.39
C SER A 12 0.86 0.40 5.82
N LEU A 13 1.88 -0.41 6.00
CA LEU A 13 3.21 -0.10 5.56
C LEU A 13 3.62 -0.96 4.37
N THR A 14 4.23 -0.32 3.39
CA THR A 14 4.80 -0.97 2.22
C THR A 14 6.32 -0.81 2.23
N HIS A 15 7.02 -1.92 2.05
CA HIS A 15 8.48 -2.00 2.06
C HIS A 15 8.95 -3.17 1.18
N GLU A 16 9.80 -2.91 0.18
CA GLU A 16 10.46 -3.95 -0.64
C GLU A 16 9.51 -5.01 -1.23
N GLY A 17 8.32 -4.60 -1.70
CA GLY A 17 7.35 -5.55 -2.24
C GLY A 17 6.61 -6.39 -1.19
N TYR A 18 6.66 -5.98 0.09
CA TYR A 18 5.83 -6.52 1.16
C TYR A 18 4.88 -5.48 1.75
N GLN A 19 3.69 -5.95 2.14
CA GLN A 19 2.70 -5.15 2.87
C GLN A 19 2.61 -5.65 4.32
N SER A 20 2.61 -4.70 5.25
CA SER A 20 2.49 -4.95 6.68
C SER A 20 1.40 -4.08 7.32
N ARG A 21 0.76 -4.59 8.38
CA ARG A 21 -0.23 -3.87 9.19
C ARG A 21 0.40 -3.39 10.49
N LYS A 22 -0.06 -2.25 11.02
CA LYS A 22 0.34 -1.78 12.36
C LYS A 22 -0.13 -2.81 13.40
N TYR A 23 0.78 -3.25 14.26
CA TYR A 23 0.46 -4.15 15.37
C TYR A 23 0.38 -3.42 16.69
N ARG A 24 1.49 -2.80 17.07
CA ARG A 24 1.59 -2.02 18.30
C ARG A 24 2.61 -0.93 18.15
N GLU A 25 2.46 0.08 18.98
CA GLU A 25 3.42 1.14 19.17
C GLU A 25 3.81 1.15 20.64
N ASN A 26 5.08 1.39 20.93
CA ASN A 26 5.56 1.49 22.31
C ASN A 26 5.74 2.96 22.73
N ASN A 27 6.04 3.17 24.01
CA ASN A 27 6.25 4.50 24.61
C ASN A 27 7.45 5.27 24.02
N LYS A 28 8.29 4.62 23.20
CA LYS A 28 9.41 5.25 22.48
C LYS A 28 9.05 5.64 21.04
N CYS A 29 7.76 5.62 20.70
CA CYS A 29 7.21 5.83 19.35
C CYS A 29 7.78 4.86 18.31
N ILE A 30 8.17 3.65 18.73
CA ILE A 30 8.58 2.59 17.82
C ILE A 30 7.35 1.77 17.46
N ILE A 31 7.01 1.78 16.18
CA ILE A 31 5.88 1.04 15.65
C ILE A 31 6.39 -0.33 15.18
N THR A 32 5.74 -1.39 15.65
CA THR A 32 5.92 -2.75 15.15
C THR A 32 4.87 -3.04 14.09
N TRP A 33 5.34 -3.51 12.95
CA TRP A 33 4.56 -3.92 11.79
C TRP A 33 4.70 -5.44 11.60
N ILE A 34 3.61 -6.08 11.19
CA ILE A 34 3.56 -7.51 10.85
C ILE A 34 3.01 -7.67 9.45
N CYS A 35 3.57 -8.62 8.71
CA CYS A 35 3.11 -8.96 7.38
C CYS A 35 1.61 -9.25 7.35
N ILE A 36 0.92 -8.80 6.30
CA ILE A 36 -0.52 -9.10 6.13
C ILE A 36 -0.79 -10.60 5.95
N TYR A 37 0.20 -11.34 5.45
CA TYR A 37 0.15 -12.79 5.27
C TYR A 37 0.54 -13.58 6.53
N GLU A 38 0.77 -12.93 7.67
CA GLU A 38 1.07 -13.61 8.95
C GLU A 38 0.02 -14.66 9.28
N LYS A 39 -1.27 -14.35 9.17
CA LYS A 39 -2.34 -15.31 9.48
C LYS A 39 -2.61 -16.31 8.36
N LYS A 40 -2.39 -15.92 7.11
CA LYS A 40 -2.78 -16.72 5.92
C LYS A 40 -1.69 -17.72 5.51
N GLU A 41 -0.43 -17.31 5.58
CA GLU A 41 0.73 -18.07 5.11
C GLU A 41 1.75 -18.32 6.24
N ASN A 42 1.35 -18.07 7.50
CA ASN A 42 2.23 -18.14 8.66
C ASN A 42 3.52 -17.31 8.53
N CYS A 43 3.43 -16.19 7.79
CA CYS A 43 4.59 -15.36 7.51
C CYS A 43 5.09 -14.65 8.77
N LYS A 44 6.40 -14.81 9.05
CA LYS A 44 7.07 -14.20 10.21
C LYS A 44 7.66 -12.82 9.94
N GLY A 45 7.42 -12.29 8.74
CA GLY A 45 7.88 -10.96 8.33
C GLY A 45 7.41 -9.88 9.30
N ARG A 46 8.36 -9.18 9.89
CA ARG A 46 8.15 -8.12 10.87
C ARG A 46 9.06 -6.95 10.55
N LEU A 47 8.57 -5.75 10.79
CA LEU A 47 9.34 -4.54 10.59
C LEU A 47 9.12 -3.61 11.79
N LYS A 48 10.18 -2.96 12.27
CA LYS A 48 10.06 -1.87 13.24
C LYS A 48 10.46 -0.57 12.61
N SER A 49 9.69 0.48 12.85
CA SER A 49 10.01 1.81 12.37
C SER A 49 9.85 2.86 13.46
N LYS A 50 10.56 3.97 13.30
CA LYS A 50 10.42 5.17 14.12
C LYS A 50 10.65 6.38 13.23
N SER A 51 9.79 7.39 13.30
CA SER A 51 9.93 8.63 12.51
C SER A 51 10.21 8.40 11.02
N ASN A 52 9.47 7.48 10.38
CA ASN A 52 9.66 7.03 8.99
C ASN A 52 10.96 6.31 8.65
N GLU A 53 11.81 6.02 9.64
CA GLU A 53 13.01 5.22 9.46
C GLU A 53 12.77 3.77 9.85
N VAL A 54 13.36 2.85 9.09
CA VAL A 54 13.34 1.42 9.40
C VAL A 54 14.43 1.12 10.43
N LEU A 55 14.03 0.60 11.57
CA LEU A 55 14.95 0.22 12.66
C LEU A 55 15.38 -1.25 12.56
N SER A 56 14.48 -2.12 12.10
CA SER A 56 14.78 -3.54 11.93
C SER A 56 13.79 -4.20 10.99
N VAL A 57 14.27 -5.12 10.16
CA VAL A 57 13.45 -5.98 9.31
C VAL A 57 13.76 -7.43 9.66
N CYS A 58 12.71 -8.23 9.81
CA CYS A 58 12.80 -9.69 9.87
C CYS A 58 12.32 -10.24 8.53
N GLU A 59 13.00 -11.29 8.06
CA GLU A 59 12.73 -11.90 6.77
C GLU A 59 11.29 -12.39 6.63
N HIS A 60 10.80 -12.28 5.40
CA HIS A 60 9.51 -12.79 4.98
C HIS A 60 9.65 -14.21 4.45
N THR A 61 8.66 -15.06 4.73
CA THR A 61 8.52 -16.37 4.10
C THR A 61 7.54 -16.34 2.93
N CYS A 62 6.72 -15.30 2.84
CA CYS A 62 5.80 -15.06 1.71
C CYS A 62 6.54 -14.47 0.52
N LYS A 63 5.98 -14.60 -0.69
CA LYS A 63 6.56 -14.01 -1.90
C LYS A 63 6.31 -12.49 -1.95
N PRO A 64 7.29 -11.68 -2.38
CA PRO A 64 7.06 -10.26 -2.60
C PRO A 64 6.14 -10.06 -3.81
N ASN A 65 5.23 -9.08 -3.71
CA ASN A 65 4.38 -8.68 -4.82
C ASN A 65 4.51 -7.17 -5.04
N VAL A 66 5.62 -6.79 -5.69
CA VAL A 66 5.98 -5.39 -5.95
C VAL A 66 4.90 -4.69 -6.74
N ALA A 67 4.40 -5.33 -7.81
CA ALA A 67 3.44 -4.71 -8.71
C ALA A 67 2.10 -4.41 -8.03
N ALA A 68 1.53 -5.38 -7.30
CA ALA A 68 0.27 -5.16 -6.58
C ALA A 68 0.41 -4.09 -5.48
N ILE A 69 1.58 -3.99 -4.85
CA ILE A 69 1.85 -2.96 -3.85
C ILE A 69 1.97 -1.58 -4.48
N GLU A 70 2.70 -1.44 -5.59
CA GLU A 70 2.81 -0.16 -6.30
C GLU A 70 1.43 0.34 -6.75
N ILE A 71 0.62 -0.52 -7.38
CA ILE A 71 -0.76 -0.19 -7.78
C ILE A 71 -1.56 0.30 -6.57
N LYS A 72 -1.49 -0.41 -5.45
CA LYS A 72 -2.22 -0.06 -4.23
C LYS A 72 -1.78 1.28 -3.66
N THR A 73 -0.48 1.57 -3.68
CA THR A 73 0.06 2.85 -3.27
C THR A 73 -0.47 3.98 -4.14
N GLN A 74 -0.47 3.80 -5.47
CA GLN A 74 -1.01 4.80 -6.40
C GLN A 74 -2.51 5.01 -6.20
N MET A 75 -3.30 3.94 -6.02
CA MET A 75 -4.72 4.06 -5.69
C MET A 75 -4.95 4.86 -4.40
N CYS A 76 -4.12 4.69 -3.37
CA CYS A 76 -4.22 5.47 -2.15
C CYS A 76 -3.93 6.96 -2.40
N LYS A 77 -2.95 7.29 -3.26
CA LYS A 77 -2.66 8.68 -3.66
C LYS A 77 -3.84 9.29 -4.43
N VAL A 78 -4.39 8.57 -5.41
CA VAL A 78 -5.60 8.99 -6.14
C VAL A 78 -6.75 9.25 -5.19
N LYS A 79 -7.02 8.34 -4.23
CA LYS A 79 -8.10 8.52 -3.24
C LYS A 79 -7.90 9.73 -2.36
N LYS A 80 -6.65 10.00 -1.95
CA LYS A 80 -6.32 11.17 -1.15
C LYS A 80 -6.54 12.45 -1.95
N ARG A 81 -5.99 12.54 -3.17
CA ARG A 81 -6.19 13.68 -4.07
C ARG A 81 -7.66 13.90 -4.41
N ALA A 82 -8.42 12.84 -4.68
CA ALA A 82 -9.85 12.94 -4.96
C ALA A 82 -10.70 13.44 -3.77
N ARG A 83 -10.20 13.36 -2.53
CA ARG A 83 -10.85 13.94 -1.34
C ARG A 83 -10.46 15.40 -1.11
N GLU A 84 -9.25 15.78 -1.51
CA GLU A 84 -8.66 17.09 -1.23
C GLU A 84 -8.88 18.09 -2.38
N GLU A 85 -8.93 17.60 -3.62
CA GLU A 85 -9.10 18.39 -4.83
C GLU A 85 -10.54 18.30 -5.36
N ASP A 86 -11.11 19.44 -5.77
CA ASP A 86 -12.44 19.52 -6.39
C ASP A 86 -12.41 19.19 -7.91
N THR A 87 -11.40 18.42 -8.33
CA THR A 87 -11.18 18.03 -9.73
C THR A 87 -11.88 16.72 -10.04
N THR A 88 -12.27 16.49 -11.29
CA THR A 88 -12.89 15.23 -11.70
C THR A 88 -11.98 14.03 -11.41
N ILE A 89 -12.49 13.06 -10.65
CA ILE A 89 -11.82 11.80 -10.25
C ILE A 89 -11.19 11.07 -11.45
N ALA A 90 -11.81 11.16 -12.64
CA ALA A 90 -11.28 10.58 -13.88
C ALA A 90 -9.89 11.13 -14.25
N LYS A 91 -9.71 12.44 -14.11
CA LYS A 91 -8.45 13.13 -14.44
C LYS A 91 -7.35 12.79 -13.43
N ILE A 92 -7.69 12.77 -12.14
CA ILE A 92 -6.77 12.37 -11.07
C ILE A 92 -6.32 10.92 -11.25
N TYR A 93 -7.25 10.03 -11.60
CA TYR A 93 -6.94 8.63 -11.85
C TYR A 93 -6.02 8.46 -13.06
N SER A 94 -6.30 9.12 -14.20
CA SER A 94 -5.46 8.98 -15.40
C SER A 94 -4.05 9.49 -15.16
N GLU A 95 -3.88 10.66 -14.52
CA GLU A 95 -2.56 11.23 -14.23
C GLU A 95 -1.69 10.33 -13.36
N GLU A 96 -2.24 9.81 -12.26
CA GLU A 96 -1.48 8.96 -11.34
C GLU A 96 -1.24 7.56 -11.91
N MET A 97 -2.23 7.00 -12.61
CA MET A 97 -2.16 5.64 -13.15
C MET A 97 -1.38 5.56 -14.47
N GLU A 98 -1.20 6.62 -15.24
CA GLU A 98 -0.36 6.62 -16.46
C GLU A 98 1.10 6.19 -16.18
N THR A 99 1.56 6.37 -14.95
CA THR A 99 2.92 5.97 -14.54
C THR A 99 3.08 4.46 -14.30
N VAL A 100 1.97 3.71 -14.18
CA VAL A 100 1.97 2.29 -13.80
C VAL A 100 2.11 1.34 -15.00
N PRO A 101 1.39 1.51 -16.14
CA PRO A 101 1.52 0.66 -17.32
C PRO A 101 2.92 0.69 -17.95
N ASN A 102 3.59 1.85 -17.92
CA ASN A 102 4.90 2.05 -18.55
C ASN A 102 6.06 1.29 -17.88
N LYS A 103 5.81 0.56 -16.79
CA LYS A 103 6.78 -0.32 -16.11
C LYS A 103 6.66 -1.81 -16.48
N GLY A 104 5.81 -2.17 -17.45
CA GLY A 104 5.67 -3.55 -17.93
C GLY A 104 4.79 -4.45 -17.05
N TYR A 105 3.88 -3.87 -16.25
CA TYR A 105 2.95 -4.60 -15.39
C TYR A 105 1.63 -4.97 -16.09
N GLU A 106 1.67 -5.20 -17.40
CA GLU A 106 0.49 -5.42 -18.26
C GLU A 106 -0.36 -6.65 -17.87
N PHE A 107 0.18 -7.55 -17.03
CA PHE A 107 -0.48 -8.80 -16.62
C PHE A 107 -0.97 -8.82 -15.17
N VAL A 108 -0.89 -7.70 -14.45
CA VAL A 108 -1.37 -7.67 -13.06
C VAL A 108 -2.90 -7.54 -13.07
N SER A 109 -3.58 -8.65 -12.77
CA SER A 109 -5.04 -8.74 -12.66
C SER A 109 -5.67 -7.80 -11.63
N ASP A 110 -4.85 -7.14 -10.81
CA ASP A 110 -5.25 -6.19 -9.76
C ASP A 110 -5.11 -4.71 -10.17
N VAL A 111 -4.73 -4.38 -11.42
CA VAL A 111 -4.94 -3.01 -11.93
C VAL A 111 -6.44 -2.81 -12.03
N THR A 112 -7.01 -2.28 -10.96
CA THR A 112 -8.44 -2.03 -10.86
C THR A 112 -8.79 -1.02 -11.94
N LEU A 113 -9.35 -1.47 -13.06
CA LEU A 113 -9.83 -0.60 -14.14
C LEU A 113 -10.65 0.54 -13.55
N TYR A 114 -10.50 1.76 -14.05
CA TYR A 114 -11.19 2.96 -13.56
C TYR A 114 -12.69 2.73 -13.29
N GLN A 115 -13.35 1.96 -14.17
CA GLN A 115 -14.75 1.58 -14.05
C GLN A 115 -15.07 0.84 -12.74
N ASN A 116 -14.18 -0.05 -12.29
CA ASN A 116 -14.30 -0.78 -11.03
C ASN A 116 -13.85 0.06 -9.83
N ALA A 117 -12.87 0.95 -10.03
CA ALA A 117 -12.37 1.85 -8.99
C ALA A 117 -13.41 2.93 -8.62
N LYS A 118 -14.22 3.39 -9.58
CA LYS A 118 -15.29 4.38 -9.40
C LYS A 118 -16.29 4.00 -8.30
N ILE A 119 -16.62 2.71 -8.18
CA ILE A 119 -17.52 2.18 -7.14
C ILE A 119 -16.91 2.32 -5.74
N SER A 120 -15.58 2.30 -5.62
CA SER A 120 -14.86 2.40 -4.34
C SER A 120 -14.42 3.83 -3.98
N LEU A 121 -14.77 4.80 -4.83
CA LEU A 121 -14.43 6.22 -4.73
C LEU A 121 -15.64 7.09 -4.32
N TYR A 122 -16.86 6.54 -4.43
CA TYR A 122 -18.07 7.01 -3.75
C TYR A 122 -18.28 6.21 -2.46
#